data_AF-A0A0M4IUF9-F1
#
_entry.id   AF-A0A0M4IUF9-F1
#
_cell.length_a   1.000
_cell.length_b   1.000
_cell.length_c   1.000
_cell.angle_alpha   90.00
_cell.angle_beta   90.00
_cell.angle_gamma   90.00
#
_symmetry.space_group_name_H-M   'P 1'
#
loop_
_entity.id
_entity.type
_entity.pdbx_description
1 polymer ?
#
loop_
_entity_poly.entity_id
_entity_poly.type
_entity_poly.pdbx_seq_one_letter_code
_entity_poly.pdbx_strand_id
1 'polypeptide(L)'
;HDWSGDGGSFYWPSYAQQCCSAFWLGKISVVLDCQFAAIMVLVTAQLEILSARLANLRPDGRALRESPNCKVKLSYVDHDSEMYDELRRAIQSHQEILSFVSCLQQVMSPLAMTQFVCSVIVICVVLFQATYSQDFATVLKCVAFLPVPCGQVFIYCWAADNMTEQAKEVSSAAYRCCWVDAGPRFKRCLLLVIRRAQRRLVLNAGHLNIDRAAFLSLVNASYSFYTLLAQMNRS
;
A
#
# COMPACT_ATOMS: atom_id res chain seq x y z
N HIS A 1 -40.41 -3.92 -41.04
CA HIS A 1 -39.77 -4.85 -40.08
C HIS A 1 -40.10 -4.33 -38.69
N ASP A 2 -41.30 -4.66 -38.22
CA ASP A 2 -41.87 -4.25 -36.94
C ASP A 2 -41.24 -5.05 -35.80
N TRP A 3 -40.57 -4.36 -34.87
CA TRP A 3 -40.10 -4.90 -33.59
C TRP A 3 -41.06 -4.58 -32.43
N SER A 4 -42.30 -4.18 -32.72
CA SER A 4 -43.27 -3.63 -31.76
C SER A 4 -44.23 -4.67 -31.15
N GLY A 5 -44.06 -5.97 -31.42
CA GLY A 5 -45.00 -7.02 -30.98
C GLY A 5 -44.78 -7.57 -29.57
N ASP A 6 -43.59 -8.08 -29.25
CA ASP A 6 -43.32 -8.73 -27.94
C ASP A 6 -41.89 -8.47 -27.40
N GLY A 7 -40.99 -7.90 -28.22
CA GLY A 7 -39.60 -7.63 -27.84
C GLY A 7 -39.40 -6.34 -27.03
N GLY A 8 -40.33 -5.38 -27.11
CA GLY A 8 -40.22 -4.08 -26.45
C GLY A 8 -40.49 -4.10 -24.93
N SER A 9 -41.35 -5.02 -24.46
CA SER A 9 -41.71 -5.13 -23.04
C SER A 9 -40.54 -5.62 -22.19
N PHE A 10 -39.73 -6.55 -22.72
CA PHE A 10 -38.56 -7.11 -22.03
C PHE A 10 -37.27 -6.30 -22.24
N TYR A 11 -37.23 -5.35 -23.19
CA TYR A 11 -36.07 -4.50 -23.42
C TYR A 11 -35.76 -3.57 -22.24
N TRP A 12 -36.76 -2.82 -21.73
CA TRP A 12 -36.54 -1.90 -20.62
C TRP A 12 -36.11 -2.58 -19.32
N PRO A 13 -36.74 -3.71 -18.89
CA PRO A 13 -36.27 -4.47 -17.73
C PRO A 13 -34.87 -5.03 -17.90
N SER A 14 -34.53 -5.57 -19.09
CA SER A 14 -33.19 -6.11 -19.35
C SER A 14 -32.12 -5.02 -19.39
N TYR A 15 -32.42 -3.85 -19.98
CA TYR A 15 -31.56 -2.68 -19.93
C TYR A 15 -31.37 -2.17 -18.49
N ALA A 16 -32.45 -2.05 -17.72
CA ALA A 16 -32.37 -1.66 -16.31
C ALA A 16 -31.52 -2.66 -15.49
N GLN A 17 -31.69 -3.96 -15.73
CA GLN A 17 -30.88 -5.00 -15.09
C GLN A 17 -29.39 -4.90 -15.47
N GLN A 18 -29.07 -4.60 -16.74
CA GLN A 18 -27.70 -4.38 -17.19
C GLN A 18 -27.07 -3.13 -16.55
N CYS A 19 -27.81 -2.02 -16.46
CA CYS A 19 -27.32 -0.83 -15.78
C CYS A 19 -27.09 -1.07 -14.29
N CYS A 20 -28.02 -1.77 -13.62
CA CYS A 20 -27.86 -2.15 -12.22
C CYS A 20 -26.65 -3.06 -12.03
N SER A 21 -26.46 -4.09 -12.85
CA SER A 21 -25.32 -5.00 -12.73
C SER A 21 -23.99 -4.29 -12.96
N ALA A 22 -23.90 -3.44 -13.99
CA ALA A 22 -22.70 -2.65 -14.26
C ALA A 22 -22.37 -1.69 -13.10
N PHE A 23 -23.38 -1.03 -12.54
CA PHE A 23 -23.20 -0.15 -11.38
C PHE A 23 -22.71 -0.93 -10.15
N TRP A 24 -23.32 -2.08 -9.87
CA TRP A 24 -22.92 -2.95 -8.77
C TRP A 24 -21.49 -3.47 -8.93
N LEU A 25 -21.13 -3.96 -10.11
CA LEU A 25 -19.77 -4.44 -10.40
C LEU A 25 -18.73 -3.32 -10.27
N GLY A 26 -19.02 -2.13 -10.79
CA GLY A 26 -18.13 -0.97 -10.65
C GLY A 26 -17.92 -0.57 -9.19
N LYS A 27 -18.99 -0.55 -8.39
CA LYS A 27 -18.90 -0.29 -6.95
C LYS A 27 -18.07 -1.34 -6.22
N ILE A 28 -18.27 -2.63 -6.52
CA ILE A 28 -17.50 -3.72 -5.91
C ILE A 28 -16.02 -3.57 -6.24
N SER A 29 -15.66 -3.30 -7.50
CA SER A 29 -14.27 -3.11 -7.91
C SER A 29 -13.60 -1.96 -7.14
N VAL A 30 -14.24 -0.80 -7.07
CA VAL A 30 -13.70 0.37 -6.36
C VAL A 30 -13.57 0.10 -4.86
N VAL A 31 -14.54 -0.59 -4.26
CA VAL A 31 -14.48 -0.98 -2.84
C VAL A 31 -13.31 -1.90 -2.58
N LEU A 32 -13.06 -2.88 -3.44
CA LEU A 32 -11.91 -3.77 -3.33
C LEU A 32 -10.60 -2.98 -3.40
N ASP A 33 -10.44 -2.10 -4.39
CA ASP A 33 -9.27 -1.25 -4.52
C ASP A 33 -9.03 -0.38 -3.27
N CYS A 34 -10.09 0.25 -2.75
CA CYS A 34 -10.02 1.05 -1.53
C CYS A 34 -9.66 0.21 -0.30
N GLN A 35 -10.25 -0.98 -0.16
CA GLN A 35 -9.95 -1.90 0.95
C GLN A 35 -8.49 -2.32 0.91
N PHE A 36 -7.95 -2.58 -0.27
CA PHE A 36 -6.55 -2.94 -0.47
C PHE A 36 -5.61 -1.80 -0.12
N ALA A 37 -5.88 -0.58 -0.60
CA ALA A 37 -5.11 0.60 -0.20
C ALA A 37 -5.18 0.85 1.32
N ALA A 38 -6.35 0.66 1.94
CA ALA A 38 -6.52 0.81 3.37
C ALA A 38 -5.70 -0.21 4.17
N ILE A 39 -5.70 -1.49 3.77
CA ILE A 39 -4.88 -2.53 4.42
C ILE A 39 -3.39 -2.18 4.33
N MET A 40 -2.93 -1.69 3.18
CA MET A 40 -1.54 -1.25 2.99
C MET A 40 -1.14 -0.09 3.91
N VAL A 41 -2.03 0.90 4.05
CA VAL A 41 -1.82 2.02 4.97
C VAL A 41 -1.81 1.53 6.42
N LEU A 42 -2.70 0.59 6.79
CA LEU A 42 -2.74 0.01 8.13
C LEU A 42 -1.45 -0.76 8.44
N VAL A 43 -0.90 -1.53 7.50
CA VAL A 43 0.39 -2.20 7.68
C VAL A 43 1.51 -1.19 7.87
N THR A 44 1.53 -0.13 7.07
CA THR A 44 2.50 0.98 7.23
C THR A 44 2.41 1.57 8.64
N ALA A 45 1.19 1.85 9.13
CA ALA A 45 0.99 2.35 10.49
C ALA A 45 1.46 1.35 11.57
N GLN A 46 1.25 0.04 11.39
CA GLN A 46 1.75 -0.98 12.32
C GLN A 46 3.29 -1.02 12.34
N LEU A 47 3.94 -0.87 11.18
CA LEU A 47 5.40 -0.76 11.09
C LEU A 47 5.90 0.53 11.76
N GLU A 48 5.16 1.63 11.65
CA GLU A 48 5.47 2.89 12.33
C GLU A 48 5.37 2.76 13.85
N ILE A 49 4.28 2.20 14.36
CA ILE A 49 4.11 1.91 15.79
C ILE A 49 5.23 1.00 16.28
N LEU A 50 5.57 -0.06 15.54
CA LEU A 50 6.68 -0.95 15.88
C LEU A 50 8.01 -0.20 15.91
N SER A 51 8.28 0.66 14.92
CA SER A 51 9.51 1.46 14.87
C SER A 51 9.59 2.43 16.05
N ALA A 52 8.49 3.10 16.41
CA ALA A 52 8.42 3.99 17.56
C ALA A 52 8.63 3.23 18.88
N ARG A 53 8.03 2.05 19.03
CA ARG A 53 8.28 1.16 20.18
C ARG A 53 9.75 0.76 20.26
N LEU A 54 10.34 0.35 19.14
CA LEU A 54 11.77 -0.01 19.03
C LEU A 54 12.69 1.15 19.43
N ALA A 55 12.43 2.36 18.94
CA ALA A 55 13.21 3.54 19.28
C ALA A 55 13.05 3.96 20.76
N ASN A 56 11.85 3.77 21.32
CA ASN A 56 11.53 4.11 22.71
C ASN A 56 11.90 3.01 23.72
N LEU A 57 12.53 1.90 23.30
CA LEU A 57 13.17 0.97 24.24
C LEU A 57 14.31 1.70 24.95
N ARG A 58 13.97 2.31 26.07
CA ARG A 58 14.90 2.87 27.04
C ARG A 58 15.01 1.90 28.21
N PRO A 59 16.21 1.78 28.81
CA PRO A 59 16.33 1.30 30.17
C PRO A 59 15.69 2.36 31.08
N ASP A 60 14.36 2.28 31.25
CA ASP A 60 13.57 3.29 31.94
C ASP A 60 13.69 3.19 33.47
N GLY A 61 14.81 3.65 34.02
CA GLY A 61 14.98 3.88 35.46
C GLY A 61 14.61 5.30 35.90
N ARG A 62 13.90 6.10 35.07
CA ARG A 62 13.65 7.53 35.37
C ARG A 62 12.21 8.01 35.23
N ALA A 63 11.28 7.20 34.72
CA ALA A 63 9.85 7.48 34.86
C ALA A 63 9.27 6.66 36.03
N LEU A 64 8.89 7.35 37.12
CA LEU A 64 8.07 6.89 38.26
C LEU A 64 8.75 6.15 39.44
N ARG A 65 9.50 6.88 40.30
CA ARG A 65 9.30 6.91 41.77
C ARG A 65 10.36 7.78 42.45
N GLU A 66 10.04 9.06 42.67
CA GLU A 66 10.47 9.70 43.91
C GLU A 66 9.68 9.06 45.06
N SER A 67 10.16 7.95 45.60
CA SER A 67 9.70 7.41 46.86
C SER A 67 10.94 7.17 47.72
N PRO A 68 11.19 7.96 48.78
CA PRO A 68 12.51 8.05 49.40
C PRO A 68 12.87 6.87 50.32
N ASN A 69 12.25 5.70 50.19
CA ASN A 69 12.56 4.59 51.09
C ASN A 69 12.19 3.20 50.56
N CYS A 70 13.08 2.56 49.77
CA CYS A 70 13.24 1.10 49.82
C CYS A 70 14.58 0.64 49.19
N LYS A 71 15.13 -0.45 49.73
CA LYS A 71 16.52 -0.91 49.62
C LYS A 71 16.92 -1.35 48.20
N VAL A 72 18.06 -0.84 47.74
CA VAL A 72 18.67 -1.04 46.41
C VAL A 72 19.56 -2.28 46.40
N LYS A 73 19.09 -3.35 45.74
CA LYS A 73 19.90 -4.40 45.08
C LYS A 73 19.06 -5.39 44.25
N LEU A 74 17.73 -5.40 44.46
CA LEU A 74 16.79 -6.24 43.72
C LEU A 74 16.26 -5.58 42.41
N SER A 75 16.64 -4.33 42.11
CA SER A 75 16.10 -3.58 40.96
C SER A 75 16.86 -3.78 39.65
N TYR A 76 18.13 -4.22 39.69
CA TYR A 76 18.94 -4.40 38.46
C TYR A 76 18.54 -5.63 37.65
N VAL A 77 18.09 -6.71 38.31
CA VAL A 77 17.70 -7.96 37.63
C VAL A 77 16.31 -7.85 37.02
N ASP A 78 15.41 -7.11 37.64
CA ASP A 78 14.03 -6.92 37.18
C ASP A 78 13.98 -6.04 35.92
N HIS A 79 14.80 -4.99 35.88
CA HIS A 79 14.79 -3.99 34.80
C HIS A 79 15.30 -4.51 33.44
N ASP A 80 16.36 -5.32 33.47
CA ASP A 80 16.87 -5.99 32.27
C ASP A 80 15.87 -7.04 31.75
N SER A 81 15.03 -7.61 32.63
CA SER A 81 13.98 -8.55 32.26
C SER A 81 12.81 -7.84 31.57
N GLU A 82 12.35 -6.70 32.10
CA GLU A 82 11.26 -5.93 31.50
C GLU A 82 11.60 -5.39 30.11
N MET A 83 12.81 -4.82 29.95
CA MET A 83 13.29 -4.34 28.66
C MET A 83 13.45 -5.47 27.64
N TYR A 84 13.88 -6.65 28.09
CA TYR A 84 13.96 -7.84 27.25
C TYR A 84 12.58 -8.36 26.85
N ASP A 85 11.59 -8.30 27.75
CA ASP A 85 10.21 -8.71 27.46
C ASP A 85 9.51 -7.74 26.49
N GLU A 86 9.79 -6.43 26.57
CA GLU A 86 9.31 -5.45 25.59
C GLU A 86 9.93 -5.72 24.21
N LEU A 87 11.24 -5.99 24.15
CA LEU A 87 11.90 -6.37 22.90
C LEU A 87 11.31 -7.67 22.34
N ARG A 88 11.03 -8.66 23.18
CA ARG A 88 10.39 -9.91 22.77
C ARG A 88 9.01 -9.66 22.17
N ARG A 89 8.21 -8.80 22.78
CA ARG A 89 6.89 -8.39 22.25
C ARG A 89 7.02 -7.67 20.92
N ALA A 90 7.98 -6.74 20.79
CA ALA A 90 8.27 -6.07 19.53
C ALA A 90 8.72 -7.06 18.42
N ILE A 91 9.54 -8.05 18.76
CA ILE A 91 9.95 -9.12 17.84
C ILE A 91 8.75 -9.93 17.36
N GLN A 92 7.86 -10.31 18.28
CA GLN A 92 6.68 -11.10 17.95
C GLN A 92 5.74 -10.31 17.02
N SER A 93 5.45 -9.04 17.34
CA SER A 93 4.67 -8.17 16.45
C SER A 93 5.33 -7.99 15.08
N HIS A 94 6.66 -7.83 15.01
CA HIS A 94 7.37 -7.75 13.74
C HIS A 94 7.20 -9.03 12.91
N GLN A 95 7.28 -10.20 13.53
CA GLN A 95 7.09 -11.48 12.84
C GLN A 95 5.65 -11.65 12.33
N GLU A 96 4.65 -11.23 13.10
CA GLU A 96 3.25 -11.24 12.71
C GLU A 96 2.98 -10.28 11.53
N ILE A 97 3.58 -9.09 11.55
CA ILE A 97 3.48 -8.14 10.42
C ILE A 97 4.14 -8.74 9.17
N LEU A 98 5.33 -9.35 9.30
CA LEU A 98 6.01 -9.97 8.15
C LEU A 98 5.24 -11.15 7.56
N SER A 99 4.61 -11.99 8.39
CA SER A 99 3.76 -13.09 7.92
C SER A 99 2.50 -12.55 7.24
N PHE A 100 1.88 -11.52 7.81
CA PHE A 100 0.73 -10.84 7.22
C PHE A 100 1.07 -10.23 5.86
N VAL A 101 2.19 -9.50 5.74
CA VAL A 101 2.63 -8.94 4.46
C VAL A 101 2.93 -10.03 3.44
N SER A 102 3.51 -11.15 3.86
CA SER A 102 3.78 -12.28 2.95
C SER A 102 2.47 -12.87 2.39
N CYS A 103 1.44 -13.01 3.23
CA CYS A 103 0.10 -13.42 2.80
C CYS A 103 -0.53 -12.36 1.89
N LEU A 104 -0.44 -11.08 2.27
CA LEU A 104 -0.94 -9.95 1.51
C LEU A 104 -0.32 -9.91 0.11
N GLN A 105 1.00 -10.12 -0.01
CA GLN A 105 1.71 -10.14 -1.28
C GLN A 105 1.22 -11.27 -2.20
N GLN A 106 0.95 -12.46 -1.67
CA GLN A 106 0.42 -13.59 -2.46
C GLN A 106 -0.96 -13.28 -3.04
N VAL A 107 -1.82 -12.64 -2.26
CA VAL A 107 -3.18 -12.26 -2.68
C VAL A 107 -3.14 -11.03 -3.60
N MET A 108 -2.30 -10.04 -3.29
CA MET A 108 -2.26 -8.76 -3.99
C MET A 108 -1.53 -8.82 -5.32
N SER A 109 -0.49 -9.64 -5.47
CA SER A 109 0.29 -9.70 -6.72
C SER A 109 -0.60 -9.88 -7.97
N PRO A 110 -1.46 -10.91 -8.07
CA PRO A 110 -2.31 -11.08 -9.27
C PRO A 110 -3.38 -9.99 -9.42
N LEU A 111 -3.91 -9.47 -8.31
CA LEU A 111 -4.91 -8.41 -8.30
C LEU A 111 -4.31 -7.09 -8.81
N ALA A 112 -3.14 -6.73 -8.31
CA ALA A 112 -2.40 -5.56 -8.75
C ALA A 112 -2.09 -5.65 -10.25
N MET A 113 -1.54 -6.78 -10.71
CA MET A 113 -1.27 -6.98 -12.15
C MET A 113 -2.52 -6.73 -13.01
N THR A 114 -3.65 -7.32 -12.62
CA THR A 114 -4.92 -7.15 -13.33
C THR A 114 -5.35 -5.69 -13.31
N GLN A 115 -5.27 -5.03 -12.16
CA GLN A 115 -5.63 -3.62 -12.01
C GLN A 115 -4.77 -2.68 -12.86
N PHE A 116 -3.45 -2.90 -12.91
CA PHE A 116 -2.55 -2.13 -13.76
C PHE A 116 -2.90 -2.28 -15.23
N VAL A 117 -3.10 -3.52 -15.71
CA VAL A 117 -3.47 -3.79 -17.10
C VAL A 117 -4.81 -3.15 -17.45
N CYS A 118 -5.83 -3.33 -16.60
CA CYS A 118 -7.14 -2.70 -16.80
C CYS A 118 -7.04 -1.17 -16.84
N SER A 119 -6.26 -0.58 -15.93
CA SER A 119 -6.07 0.88 -15.88
C SER A 119 -5.40 1.39 -17.16
N VAL A 120 -4.38 0.69 -17.68
CA VAL A 120 -3.73 1.04 -18.95
C VAL A 120 -4.72 0.99 -20.11
N ILE A 121 -5.51 -0.08 -20.23
CA ILE A 121 -6.51 -0.21 -21.29
C ILE A 121 -7.52 0.95 -21.22
N VAL A 122 -8.04 1.26 -20.03
CA VAL A 122 -8.97 2.37 -19.84
C VAL A 122 -8.33 3.70 -20.24
N ILE A 123 -7.10 3.97 -19.81
CA ILE A 123 -6.35 5.19 -20.17
C ILE A 123 -6.17 5.27 -21.69
N CYS A 124 -5.77 4.17 -22.35
CA CYS A 124 -5.60 4.12 -23.80
C CYS A 124 -6.91 4.41 -24.55
N VAL A 125 -8.04 3.82 -24.12
CA VAL A 125 -9.35 4.06 -24.73
C VAL A 125 -9.78 5.51 -24.56
N VAL A 126 -9.60 6.09 -23.37
CA VAL A 126 -9.93 7.49 -23.09
C VAL A 126 -9.07 8.44 -23.91
N LEU A 127 -7.77 8.18 -24.03
CA LEU A 127 -6.86 8.98 -24.88
C LEU A 127 -7.22 8.88 -26.36
N PHE A 128 -7.58 7.70 -26.83
CA PHE A 128 -8.04 7.49 -28.20
C PHE A 128 -9.32 8.30 -28.49
N GLN A 129 -10.31 8.19 -27.61
CA GLN A 129 -11.56 8.96 -27.72
C GLN A 129 -11.30 10.47 -27.68
N ALA A 130 -10.40 10.94 -26.81
CA ALA A 130 -10.01 12.34 -26.73
C ALA A 130 -9.29 12.84 -28.00
N THR A 131 -8.57 11.97 -28.70
CA THR A 131 -7.79 12.34 -29.91
C THR A 131 -8.67 12.39 -31.16
N TYR A 132 -9.61 11.46 -31.31
CA TYR A 132 -10.46 11.35 -32.50
C TYR A 132 -11.76 12.16 -32.41
N SER A 133 -12.20 12.55 -31.22
CA SER A 133 -13.42 13.34 -31.08
C SER A 133 -13.20 14.77 -31.55
N GLN A 134 -14.07 15.25 -32.45
CA GLN A 134 -14.11 16.65 -32.87
C GLN A 134 -15.00 17.51 -31.96
N ASP A 135 -15.76 16.90 -31.05
CA ASP A 135 -16.63 17.58 -30.11
C ASP A 135 -15.86 17.95 -28.83
N PHE A 136 -15.74 19.25 -28.58
CA PHE A 136 -15.06 19.78 -27.40
C PHE A 136 -15.67 19.26 -26.09
N ALA A 137 -17.00 19.06 -26.04
CA ALA A 137 -17.65 18.56 -24.83
C ALA A 137 -17.24 17.12 -24.51
N THR A 138 -17.04 16.29 -25.53
CA THR A 138 -16.55 14.91 -25.37
C THR A 138 -15.10 14.88 -24.93
N VAL A 139 -14.23 15.71 -25.53
CA VAL A 139 -12.83 15.83 -25.11
C VAL A 139 -12.73 16.27 -23.65
N LEU A 140 -13.53 17.26 -23.24
CA LEU A 140 -13.55 17.74 -21.85
C LEU A 140 -13.96 16.64 -20.86
N LYS A 141 -14.94 15.80 -21.21
CA LYS A 141 -15.32 14.63 -20.41
C LYS A 141 -14.18 13.62 -20.28
N CYS A 142 -13.49 13.32 -21.38
CA CYS A 142 -12.34 12.41 -21.36
C CYS A 142 -11.21 12.94 -20.46
N VAL A 143 -10.86 14.22 -20.60
CA VAL A 143 -9.83 14.87 -19.77
C VAL A 143 -10.24 14.90 -18.29
N ALA A 144 -11.51 15.18 -17.99
CA ALA A 144 -12.02 15.15 -16.61
C ALA A 144 -12.03 13.74 -16.00
N PHE A 145 -12.18 12.70 -16.83
CA PHE A 145 -12.22 11.30 -16.38
C PHE A 145 -10.82 10.68 -16.21
N LEU A 146 -9.83 11.11 -17.00
CA LEU A 146 -8.46 10.58 -17.01
C LEU A 146 -7.77 10.53 -15.62
N PRO A 147 -7.95 11.52 -14.72
CA PRO A 147 -7.39 11.47 -13.38
C PRO A 147 -7.91 10.32 -12.51
N VAL A 148 -9.07 9.74 -12.81
CA VAL A 148 -9.67 8.66 -12.00
C VAL A 148 -8.81 7.39 -12.03
N PRO A 149 -8.55 6.74 -13.17
CA PRO A 149 -7.68 5.55 -13.22
C PRO A 149 -6.24 5.89 -12.84
N CYS A 150 -5.73 7.06 -13.23
CA CYS A 150 -4.39 7.50 -12.83
C CYS A 150 -4.25 7.63 -11.31
N GLY A 151 -5.25 8.21 -10.64
CA GLY A 151 -5.30 8.37 -9.20
C GLY A 151 -5.38 7.02 -8.47
N GLN A 152 -6.15 6.07 -8.98
CA GLN A 152 -6.22 4.72 -8.43
C GLN A 152 -4.85 4.03 -8.44
N VAL A 153 -4.17 4.03 -9.59
CA VAL A 153 -2.83 3.44 -9.72
C VAL A 153 -1.82 4.18 -8.85
N PHE A 154 -1.90 5.51 -8.80
CA PHE A 154 -1.02 6.34 -7.97
C PHE A 154 -1.13 6.01 -6.48
N ILE A 155 -2.36 5.96 -5.94
CA ILE A 155 -2.60 5.65 -4.52
C ILE A 155 -2.04 4.26 -4.17
N TYR A 156 -2.22 3.29 -5.07
CA TYR A 156 -1.72 1.94 -4.87
C TYR A 156 -0.17 1.89 -4.82
N CYS A 157 0.48 2.54 -5.78
CA CYS A 157 1.95 2.63 -5.82
C CYS A 157 2.51 3.40 -4.62
N TRP A 158 1.84 4.50 -4.22
CA TRP A 158 2.23 5.32 -3.08
C TRP A 158 2.13 4.54 -1.77
N ALA A 159 1.03 3.79 -1.56
CA ALA A 159 0.86 2.98 -0.37
C ALA A 159 1.91 1.84 -0.29
N ALA A 160 2.23 1.21 -1.42
CA ALA A 160 3.27 0.17 -1.50
C ALA A 160 4.68 0.72 -1.24
N ASP A 161 5.00 1.89 -1.79
CA ASP A 161 6.29 2.55 -1.60
C ASP A 161 6.46 2.99 -0.13
N ASN A 162 5.44 3.61 0.48
CA ASN A 162 5.45 3.99 1.89
C ASN A 162 5.63 2.78 2.82
N MET A 163 4.94 1.67 2.56
CA MET A 163 5.12 0.45 3.35
C MET A 163 6.57 -0.06 3.26
N THR A 164 7.15 -0.01 2.06
CA THR A 164 8.55 -0.41 1.82
C THR A 164 9.54 0.51 2.52
N GLU A 165 9.26 1.82 2.54
CA GLU A 165 10.06 2.82 3.24
C GLU A 165 9.98 2.63 4.76
N GLN A 166 8.77 2.50 5.30
CA GLN A 166 8.56 2.32 6.73
C GLN A 166 9.17 1.01 7.24
N ALA A 167 9.12 -0.06 6.44
CA ALA A 167 9.80 -1.31 6.77
C ALA A 167 11.32 -1.15 6.93
N LYS A 168 11.96 -0.26 6.15
CA LYS A 168 13.39 0.05 6.32
C LYS A 168 13.63 0.84 7.60
N GLU A 169 12.74 1.78 7.94
CA GLU A 169 12.88 2.61 9.14
C GLU A 169 12.83 1.78 10.43
N VAL A 170 12.15 0.63 10.44
CA VAL A 170 12.22 -0.34 11.57
C VAL A 170 13.67 -0.70 11.92
N SER A 171 14.54 -0.91 10.94
CA SER A 171 15.95 -1.24 11.19
C SER A 171 16.74 -0.05 11.76
N SER A 172 16.45 1.15 11.27
CA SER A 172 17.03 2.43 11.75
C SER A 172 16.60 2.72 13.18
N ALA A 173 15.30 2.57 13.48
CA ALA A 173 14.74 2.74 14.80
C ALA A 173 15.30 1.72 15.81
N ALA A 174 15.41 0.45 15.42
CA ALA A 174 16.05 -0.58 16.24
C ALA A 174 17.52 -0.26 16.54
N TYR A 175 18.25 0.35 15.60
CA TYR A 175 19.63 0.77 15.82
C TYR A 175 19.76 1.97 16.78
N ARG A 176 18.78 2.88 16.76
CA ARG A 176 18.74 4.10 17.59
C ARG A 176 18.35 3.84 19.05
N CYS A 177 17.87 2.65 19.41
CA CYS A 177 17.48 2.36 20.79
C CYS A 177 18.69 2.39 21.74
N CYS A 178 18.48 2.52 23.04
CA CYS A 178 19.54 2.63 24.04
C CYS A 178 20.21 1.26 24.34
N TRP A 179 20.71 0.57 23.31
CA TRP A 179 21.24 -0.80 23.40
C TRP A 179 22.67 -0.91 23.95
N VAL A 180 23.42 0.21 24.02
CA VAL A 180 24.84 0.22 24.42
C VAL A 180 25.02 -0.34 25.84
N ASP A 181 24.15 0.07 26.76
CA ASP A 181 24.20 -0.34 28.17
C ASP A 181 23.40 -1.63 28.45
N ALA A 182 22.71 -2.18 27.45
CA ALA A 182 21.87 -3.36 27.61
C ALA A 182 22.66 -4.67 27.76
N GLY A 183 22.04 -5.65 28.41
CA GLY A 183 22.60 -6.99 28.58
C GLY A 183 22.93 -7.73 27.26
N PRO A 184 23.84 -8.73 27.28
CA PRO A 184 24.31 -9.42 26.09
C PRO A 184 23.20 -10.19 25.34
N ARG A 185 22.18 -10.67 26.07
CA ARG A 185 21.02 -11.35 25.48
C ARG A 185 20.18 -10.41 24.63
N PHE A 186 19.92 -9.20 25.14
CA PHE A 186 19.21 -8.14 24.42
C PHE A 186 19.93 -7.75 23.12
N LYS A 187 21.25 -7.48 23.22
CA LYS A 187 22.08 -7.10 22.07
C LYS A 187 22.04 -8.13 20.94
N ARG A 188 22.12 -9.43 21.26
CA ARG A 188 22.03 -10.52 20.28
C ARG A 188 20.67 -10.54 19.58
N CYS A 189 19.58 -10.42 20.34
CA CYS A 189 18.22 -10.39 19.78
C CYS A 189 18.01 -9.16 18.90
N LEU A 190 18.44 -7.98 19.34
CA LEU A 190 18.34 -6.74 18.58
C LEU A 190 19.09 -6.83 17.25
N LEU A 191 20.29 -7.42 17.24
CA LEU A 191 21.07 -7.60 16.01
C LEU A 191 20.33 -8.49 15.00
N LEU A 192 19.64 -9.54 15.47
CA LEU A 192 18.79 -10.36 14.59
C LEU A 192 17.62 -9.56 14.02
N VAL A 193 16.98 -8.69 14.81
CA VAL A 193 15.91 -7.80 14.34
C VAL A 193 16.42 -6.85 13.27
N ILE A 194 17.52 -6.16 13.52
CA ILE A 194 18.14 -5.23 12.56
C ILE A 194 18.45 -5.96 11.25
N ARG A 195 19.11 -7.12 11.34
CA ARG A 195 19.46 -7.90 10.15
C ARG A 195 18.23 -8.40 9.38
N ARG A 196 17.13 -8.70 10.08
CA ARG A 196 15.86 -9.07 9.44
C ARG A 196 15.14 -7.90 8.81
N ALA A 197 15.06 -6.76 9.50
CA ALA A 197 14.42 -5.54 9.02
C ALA A 197 15.17 -4.89 7.84
N GLN A 198 16.49 -5.13 7.71
CA GLN A 198 17.27 -4.71 6.54
C GLN A 198 16.91 -5.47 5.25
N ARG A 199 16.26 -6.64 5.35
CA ARG A 199 15.77 -7.34 4.15
C ARG A 199 14.59 -6.56 3.59
N ARG A 200 14.72 -6.10 2.35
CA ARG A 200 13.68 -5.32 1.69
C ARG A 200 12.36 -6.07 1.67
N LEU A 201 11.32 -5.41 2.15
CA LEU A 201 9.93 -5.81 2.07
C LEU A 201 9.31 -5.04 0.90
N VAL A 202 9.21 -5.69 -0.26
CA VAL A 202 8.75 -5.08 -1.51
C VAL A 202 7.55 -5.87 -2.00
N LEU A 203 6.48 -5.17 -2.36
CA LEU A 203 5.38 -5.77 -3.08
C LEU A 203 5.69 -5.85 -4.56
N ASN A 204 5.49 -7.04 -5.11
CA ASN A 204 5.68 -7.31 -6.51
C ASN A 204 4.33 -7.65 -7.15
N ALA A 205 4.10 -7.11 -8.34
CA ALA A 205 3.06 -7.52 -9.28
C ALA A 205 3.73 -8.41 -10.33
N GLY A 206 3.77 -9.72 -10.07
CA GLY A 206 4.52 -10.66 -10.89
C GLY A 206 6.02 -10.39 -10.84
N HIS A 207 6.60 -9.91 -11.94
CA HIS A 207 8.02 -9.55 -12.03
C HIS A 207 8.30 -8.05 -11.84
N LEU A 208 7.27 -7.20 -11.73
CA LEU A 208 7.41 -5.77 -11.56
C LEU A 208 7.27 -5.39 -10.09
N ASN A 209 8.17 -4.53 -9.61
CA ASN A 209 8.03 -3.93 -8.29
C ASN A 209 6.94 -2.86 -8.35
N ILE A 210 6.06 -2.86 -7.35
CA ILE A 210 4.99 -1.89 -7.23
C ILE A 210 5.53 -0.71 -6.42
N ASP A 211 6.07 0.27 -7.12
CA ASP A 211 6.63 1.48 -6.52
C ASP A 211 6.24 2.74 -7.31
N ARG A 212 6.59 3.91 -6.77
CA ARG A 212 6.33 5.19 -7.43
C ARG A 212 7.03 5.29 -8.79
N ALA A 213 8.16 4.60 -8.98
CA ALA A 213 8.89 4.59 -10.25
C ALA A 213 8.13 3.83 -11.35
N ALA A 214 7.45 2.73 -11.00
CA ALA A 214 6.58 1.99 -11.91
C ALA A 214 5.41 2.88 -12.39
N PHE A 215 4.79 3.64 -11.50
CA PHE A 215 3.76 4.62 -11.88
C PHE A 215 4.29 5.69 -12.83
N LEU A 216 5.44 6.30 -12.53
CA LEU A 216 6.03 7.31 -13.41
C LEU A 216 6.37 6.74 -14.79
N SER A 217 6.86 5.51 -14.84
CA SER A 217 7.14 4.79 -16.09
C SER A 217 5.84 4.59 -16.90
N LEU A 218 4.75 4.24 -16.24
CA LEU A 218 3.43 4.09 -16.86
C LEU A 218 2.91 5.41 -17.45
N VAL A 219 3.00 6.50 -16.68
CA VAL A 219 2.57 7.83 -17.12
C VAL A 219 3.40 8.32 -18.30
N ASN A 220 4.73 8.15 -18.24
CA ASN A 220 5.63 8.53 -19.34
C ASN A 220 5.36 7.73 -20.62
N ALA A 221 5.10 6.42 -20.49
CA ALA A 221 4.71 5.58 -21.62
C ALA A 221 3.38 6.08 -22.23
N SER A 222 2.38 6.35 -21.38
CA SER A 222 1.06 6.82 -21.80
C SER A 222 1.13 8.18 -22.52
N TYR A 223 1.95 9.10 -22.01
CA TYR A 223 2.21 10.39 -22.64
C TYR A 223 2.90 10.23 -24.00
N SER A 224 3.89 9.35 -24.09
CA SER A 224 4.57 9.05 -25.36
C SER A 224 3.58 8.53 -26.40
N PHE A 225 2.71 7.57 -26.03
CA PHE A 225 1.63 7.09 -26.89
C PHE A 225 0.67 8.20 -27.33
N TYR A 226 0.26 9.08 -26.40
CA TYR A 226 -0.59 10.22 -26.73
C TYR A 226 0.07 11.15 -27.76
N THR A 227 1.36 11.50 -27.57
CA THR A 227 2.07 12.37 -28.52
C THR A 227 2.18 11.75 -29.91
N LEU A 228 2.39 10.43 -30.01
CA LEU A 228 2.40 9.71 -31.29
C LEU A 228 1.03 9.74 -31.98
N LEU A 229 -0.05 9.46 -31.23
CA LEU A 229 -1.42 9.54 -31.76
C LEU A 229 -1.78 10.96 -32.22
N ALA A 230 -1.39 11.97 -31.44
CA ALA A 230 -1.61 13.36 -31.79
C ALA A 230 -0.83 13.76 -33.06
N GLN A 231 0.37 13.22 -33.27
CA GLN A 231 1.15 13.45 -34.49
C GLN A 231 0.51 12.78 -35.71
N MET A 232 0.06 11.53 -35.59
CA MET A 232 -0.64 10.82 -36.67
C MET A 232 -1.98 11.45 -37.06
N ASN A 233 -2.70 12.04 -36.09
CA ASN A 233 -3.96 12.73 -36.40
C ASN A 233 -3.76 14.09 -37.10
N ARG A 234 -2.55 14.66 -37.02
CA ARG A 234 -2.20 15.91 -37.70
C ARG A 234 -1.67 15.72 -39.13
N SER A 235 -1.30 14.49 -39.50
CA SER A 235 -0.82 14.10 -40.84
C SER A 235 -1.94 13.55 -41.70
#